data_AF-A0A1H2QPT9-F1
#
_entry.id   AF-A0A1H2QPT9-F1
#
_cell.length_a   1.000
_cell.length_b   1.000
_cell.length_c   1.000
_cell.angle_alpha   90.00
_cell.angle_beta   90.00
_cell.angle_gamma   90.00
#
_symmetry.space_group_name_H-M   'P 1'
#
loop_
_entity.id
_entity.type
_entity.pdbx_description
1 polymer ?
#
loop_
_entity_poly.entity_id
_entity_poly.type
_entity_poly.pdbx_seq_one_letter_code
_entity_poly.pdbx_strand_id
1 'polypeptide(L)'
;MSEIFLSYSRKDRFFAELLESKLLDGNIKVWRDSSSLIAGDEWRQSIDLGITAASVLIVILSKSACESQYVTYEWARGIAQQKTIIPVMIEGCDRHPRIEPIQYLDFRNHTASTWEMLLQRIKNALKEGGEISNDGPATETVADFSADDQKSINSIIAYMNSKGFFAITYERAIQITGGTKDQKYFEDIVKRSPRFVEAKISGKGQGLALL
;
A
#
# COMPACT_ATOMS: atom_id res chain seq x y z
N MET A 1 0.39 -11.32 -1.48
CA MET A 1 -1.03 -11.09 -1.17
C MET A 1 -1.25 -9.61 -0.97
N SER A 2 -2.30 -9.05 -1.56
CA SER A 2 -2.69 -7.66 -1.37
C SER A 2 -3.65 -7.58 -0.19
N GLU A 3 -3.36 -6.72 0.78
CA GLU A 3 -4.13 -6.66 2.02
C GLU A 3 -5.40 -5.82 1.88
N ILE A 4 -5.42 -4.93 0.89
CA ILE A 4 -6.47 -3.95 0.67
C ILE A 4 -6.93 -3.96 -0.78
N PHE A 5 -8.24 -3.94 -0.98
CA PHE A 5 -8.87 -3.65 -2.27
C PHE A 5 -9.45 -2.24 -2.24
N LEU A 6 -9.21 -1.45 -3.29
CA LEU A 6 -9.77 -0.10 -3.43
C LEU A 6 -10.88 -0.07 -4.48
N SER A 7 -12.13 0.08 -4.01
CA SER A 7 -13.34 0.23 -4.83
C SER A 7 -13.66 1.71 -5.01
N TYR A 8 -13.75 2.17 -6.26
CA TYR A 8 -14.02 3.58 -6.59
C TYR A 8 -14.61 3.73 -7.99
N SER A 9 -15.31 4.83 -8.25
CA SER A 9 -15.71 5.20 -9.61
C SER A 9 -14.50 5.76 -10.36
N ARG A 10 -14.43 5.50 -11.67
CA ARG A 10 -13.37 6.06 -12.54
C ARG A 10 -13.24 7.58 -12.46
N LYS A 11 -14.33 8.29 -12.16
CA LYS A 11 -14.31 9.76 -11.99
C LYS A 11 -13.55 10.20 -10.74
N ASP A 12 -13.37 9.30 -9.78
CA ASP A 12 -12.69 9.53 -8.50
C ASP A 12 -11.22 9.09 -8.52
N ARG A 13 -10.68 8.78 -9.70
CA ARG A 13 -9.34 8.21 -9.89
C ARG A 13 -8.24 9.02 -9.20
N PHE A 14 -8.27 10.35 -9.28
CA PHE A 14 -7.24 11.17 -8.64
C PHE A 14 -7.22 11.01 -7.12
N PHE A 15 -8.39 10.88 -6.49
CA PHE A 15 -8.46 10.64 -5.05
C PHE A 15 -8.02 9.21 -4.70
N ALA A 16 -8.37 8.22 -5.53
CA ALA A 16 -7.93 6.85 -5.36
C ALA A 16 -6.40 6.71 -5.44
N GLU A 17 -5.76 7.37 -6.42
CA GLU A 17 -4.29 7.41 -6.57
C GLU A 17 -3.61 8.13 -5.38
N LEU A 18 -4.21 9.22 -4.88
CA LEU A 18 -3.73 9.89 -3.67
C LEU A 18 -3.80 8.96 -2.45
N LEU A 19 -4.94 8.28 -2.26
CA LEU A 19 -5.14 7.36 -1.15
C LEU A 19 -4.15 6.19 -1.23
N GLU A 20 -3.97 5.60 -2.40
CA GLU A 20 -2.98 4.55 -2.64
C GLU A 20 -1.57 5.02 -2.29
N SER A 21 -1.16 6.21 -2.77
CA SER A 21 0.14 6.79 -2.42
C SER A 21 0.31 6.93 -0.91
N LYS A 22 -0.73 7.36 -0.18
CA LYS A 22 -0.69 7.49 1.28
C LYS A 22 -0.60 6.15 2.00
N LEU A 23 -1.19 5.10 1.44
CA LEU A 23 -1.10 3.74 2.00
C LEU A 23 0.28 3.13 1.73
N LEU A 24 0.84 3.38 0.55
CA LEU A 24 2.20 2.96 0.18
C LEU A 24 3.26 3.66 1.06
N ASP A 25 3.10 4.95 1.36
CA ASP A 25 3.93 5.67 2.35
C ASP A 25 3.90 4.98 3.72
N GLY A 26 2.78 4.33 4.06
CA GLY A 26 2.57 3.54 5.27
C GLY A 26 3.03 2.09 5.19
N ASN A 27 3.68 1.67 4.10
CA ASN A 27 4.10 0.29 3.81
C ASN A 27 2.95 -0.71 3.65
N ILE A 28 1.75 -0.23 3.30
CA ILE A 28 0.55 -1.05 3.16
C ILE A 28 0.31 -1.33 1.67
N LYS A 29 0.28 -2.62 1.28
CA LYS A 29 0.09 -3.03 -0.13
C LYS A 29 -1.37 -2.94 -0.53
N VAL A 30 -1.66 -2.14 -1.55
CA VAL A 30 -3.01 -1.93 -2.10
C VAL A 30 -3.10 -2.65 -3.44
N TRP A 31 -4.23 -3.33 -3.67
CA TRP A 31 -4.65 -3.77 -4.99
C TRP A 31 -5.65 -2.78 -5.56
N ARG A 32 -5.45 -2.44 -6.83
CA ARG A 32 -6.33 -1.59 -7.62
C ARG A 32 -6.43 -2.17 -9.02
N ASP A 33 -7.64 -2.19 -9.56
CA ASP A 33 -7.83 -2.46 -10.98
C ASP A 33 -7.30 -1.26 -11.79
N SER A 34 -6.08 -1.38 -12.32
CA SER A 34 -5.48 -0.41 -13.23
C SER A 34 -5.87 -0.64 -14.69
N SER A 35 -6.71 -1.65 -14.95
CA SER A 35 -7.10 -2.05 -16.30
C SER A 35 -8.17 -1.11 -16.84
N SER A 36 -7.82 -0.37 -17.88
CA SER A 36 -8.78 0.18 -18.83
C SER A 36 -9.70 -0.95 -19.32
N LEU A 37 -10.92 -1.02 -18.78
CA LEU A 37 -12.00 -1.95 -19.17
C LEU A 37 -12.00 -2.22 -20.68
N ILE A 38 -11.59 -3.43 -21.05
CA ILE A 38 -11.95 -4.06 -22.32
C ILE A 38 -13.08 -5.05 -21.96
N ALA A 39 -14.21 -4.95 -22.65
CA ALA A 39 -15.38 -5.78 -22.36
C ALA A 39 -15.16 -7.23 -22.82
N GLY A 40 -15.52 -8.21 -21.97
CA GLY A 40 -15.55 -9.64 -22.30
C GLY A 40 -14.85 -10.52 -21.25
N ASP A 41 -15.65 -11.11 -20.35
CA ASP A 41 -15.43 -12.29 -19.49
C ASP A 41 -14.22 -12.43 -18.54
N GLU A 42 -13.02 -11.90 -18.80
CA GLU A 42 -11.84 -12.14 -17.92
C GLU A 42 -11.74 -11.16 -16.73
N TRP A 43 -12.39 -10.00 -16.81
CA TRP A 43 -12.22 -8.92 -15.85
C TRP A 43 -12.92 -9.19 -14.51
N ARG A 44 -14.17 -9.68 -14.52
CA ARG A 44 -14.94 -9.98 -13.30
C ARG A 44 -14.24 -10.99 -12.41
N GLN A 45 -13.56 -11.97 -13.01
CA GLN A 45 -12.81 -12.97 -12.26
C GLN A 45 -11.61 -12.34 -11.56
N SER A 46 -10.90 -11.42 -12.21
CA SER A 46 -9.77 -10.72 -11.62
C SER A 46 -10.18 -9.84 -10.43
N ILE A 47 -11.34 -9.21 -10.54
CA ILE A 47 -11.94 -8.39 -9.48
C ILE A 47 -12.41 -9.25 -8.31
N ASP A 48 -13.09 -10.35 -8.60
CA ASP A 48 -13.50 -11.32 -7.58
C ASP A 48 -12.30 -11.90 -6.84
N LEU A 49 -11.21 -12.20 -7.56
CA LEU A 49 -9.95 -12.64 -6.96
C LEU A 49 -9.33 -11.54 -6.10
N GLY A 50 -9.33 -10.28 -6.57
CA GLY A 50 -8.86 -9.14 -5.80
C GLY A 50 -9.63 -8.95 -4.49
N ILE A 51 -10.97 -8.97 -4.54
CA ILE A 51 -11.82 -8.85 -3.35
C ILE A 51 -11.59 -10.04 -2.42
N THR A 52 -11.50 -11.25 -2.97
CA THR A 52 -11.30 -12.47 -2.18
C THR A 52 -9.94 -12.47 -1.48
N ALA A 53 -8.89 -12.00 -2.15
CA ALA A 53 -7.54 -11.93 -1.60
C ALA A 53 -7.36 -10.79 -0.57
N ALA A 54 -8.17 -9.74 -0.64
CA ALA A 54 -8.09 -8.62 0.28
C ALA A 54 -8.71 -8.92 1.65
N SER A 55 -8.11 -8.39 2.72
CA SER A 55 -8.67 -8.43 4.07
C SER A 55 -9.57 -7.21 4.33
N VAL A 56 -9.24 -6.08 3.69
CA VAL A 56 -9.94 -4.81 3.81
C VAL A 56 -10.42 -4.34 2.44
N LEU A 57 -11.68 -3.90 2.37
CA LEU A 57 -12.25 -3.24 1.20
C LEU A 57 -12.49 -1.76 1.52
N ILE A 58 -11.73 -0.87 0.90
CA ILE A 58 -11.96 0.57 0.98
C ILE A 58 -12.90 0.96 -0.16
N VAL A 59 -14.01 1.62 0.18
CA VAL A 59 -15.01 2.06 -0.80
C VAL A 59 -15.04 3.58 -0.83
N ILE A 60 -14.55 4.19 -1.91
CA ILE A 60 -14.62 5.63 -2.10
C ILE A 60 -16.04 5.99 -2.55
N LEU A 61 -16.74 6.75 -1.72
CA LEU A 61 -18.11 7.19 -1.93
C LEU A 61 -18.13 8.61 -2.52
N SER A 62 -18.72 8.70 -3.70
CA SER A 62 -19.07 9.93 -4.43
C SER A 62 -20.42 9.70 -5.10
N LYS A 63 -21.04 10.74 -5.68
CA LYS A 63 -22.28 10.53 -6.46
C LYS A 63 -22.09 9.48 -7.55
N SER A 64 -20.97 9.57 -8.27
CA SER A 64 -20.66 8.65 -9.36
C SER A 64 -20.38 7.21 -8.90
N ALA A 65 -19.85 7.04 -7.69
CA ALA A 65 -19.65 5.72 -7.10
C ALA A 65 -20.98 5.10 -6.64
N CYS A 66 -21.87 5.89 -6.05
CA CYS A 66 -23.17 5.42 -5.55
C CYS A 66 -24.14 5.06 -6.70
N GLU A 67 -23.98 5.67 -7.88
CA GLU A 67 -24.70 5.30 -9.11
C GLU A 67 -24.04 4.14 -9.89
N SER A 68 -22.80 3.77 -9.53
CA SER A 68 -22.04 2.74 -10.24
C SER A 68 -22.51 1.34 -9.84
N GLN A 69 -23.07 0.60 -10.80
CA GLN A 69 -23.39 -0.83 -10.63
C GLN A 69 -22.15 -1.65 -10.28
N TYR A 70 -20.98 -1.22 -10.75
CA TYR A 70 -19.73 -1.90 -10.53
C TYR A 70 -19.24 -1.73 -9.09
N VAL A 71 -19.18 -0.49 -8.59
CA VAL A 71 -18.85 -0.23 -7.18
C VAL A 71 -19.86 -0.93 -6.27
N THR A 72 -21.15 -0.89 -6.65
CA THR A 72 -22.23 -1.63 -5.97
C THR A 72 -21.95 -3.11 -5.85
N TYR A 73 -21.54 -3.74 -6.95
CA TYR A 73 -21.16 -5.14 -6.97
C TYR A 73 -19.98 -5.42 -6.04
N GLU A 74 -18.91 -4.63 -6.12
CA GLU A 74 -17.68 -4.85 -5.33
C GLU A 74 -17.95 -4.79 -3.83
N TRP A 75 -18.62 -3.73 -3.34
CA TRP A 75 -18.90 -3.63 -1.90
C TRP A 75 -19.93 -4.64 -1.44
N ALA A 76 -20.92 -5.00 -2.27
CA ALA A 76 -21.89 -6.03 -1.91
C ALA A 76 -21.23 -7.41 -1.79
N ARG A 77 -20.28 -7.71 -2.68
CA ARG A 77 -19.45 -8.91 -2.61
C ARG A 77 -18.53 -8.91 -1.38
N GLY A 78 -17.90 -7.78 -1.06
CA GLY A 78 -17.13 -7.61 0.17
C GLY A 78 -17.96 -7.90 1.42
N ILE A 79 -19.17 -7.36 1.51
CA ILE A 79 -20.11 -7.65 2.60
C ILE A 79 -20.45 -9.14 2.66
N ALA A 80 -20.79 -9.75 1.51
CA ALA A 80 -21.13 -11.17 1.44
C ALA A 80 -19.98 -12.09 1.89
N GLN A 81 -18.74 -11.69 1.61
CA GLN A 81 -17.53 -12.40 2.04
C GLN A 81 -17.03 -11.97 3.44
N GLN A 82 -17.83 -11.20 4.19
CA GLN A 82 -17.49 -10.72 5.54
C GLN A 82 -16.16 -9.96 5.61
N LYS A 83 -15.80 -9.26 4.53
CA LYS A 83 -14.61 -8.41 4.50
C LYS A 83 -14.81 -7.19 5.39
N THR A 84 -13.72 -6.65 5.93
CA THR A 84 -13.80 -5.35 6.62
C THR A 84 -14.01 -4.25 5.59
N ILE A 85 -15.20 -3.62 5.62
CA ILE A 85 -15.55 -2.52 4.73
C ILE A 85 -15.21 -1.19 5.40
N ILE A 86 -14.44 -0.33 4.73
CA ILE A 86 -14.13 1.04 5.17
C ILE A 86 -14.63 2.02 4.10
N PRO A 87 -15.83 2.60 4.27
CA PRO A 87 -16.30 3.63 3.36
C PRO A 87 -15.59 4.97 3.61
N VAL A 88 -15.19 5.64 2.53
CA VAL A 88 -14.51 6.93 2.52
C VAL A 88 -15.33 7.92 1.69
N MET A 89 -16.00 8.87 2.32
CA MET A 89 -16.91 9.81 1.67
C MET A 89 -16.16 11.04 1.16
N ILE A 90 -16.01 11.18 -0.16
CA ILE A 90 -15.37 12.36 -0.78
C ILE A 90 -16.37 13.35 -1.35
N GLU A 91 -17.60 12.90 -1.61
CA GLU A 91 -18.72 13.71 -2.06
C GLU A 91 -20.02 13.10 -1.52
N GLY A 92 -20.97 13.91 -1.04
CA GLY A 92 -22.25 13.40 -0.56
C GLY A 92 -23.06 12.71 -1.66
N CYS A 93 -23.61 11.53 -1.36
CA CYS A 93 -24.41 10.73 -2.28
C CYS A 93 -25.55 10.00 -1.55
N ASP A 94 -26.56 9.56 -2.31
CA ASP A 94 -27.59 8.65 -1.83
C ASP A 94 -27.04 7.22 -1.82
N ARG A 95 -26.81 6.69 -0.61
CA ARG A 95 -26.20 5.37 -0.42
C ARG A 95 -27.26 4.27 -0.47
N HIS A 96 -26.90 3.13 -1.03
CA HIS A 96 -27.76 1.95 -0.98
C HIS A 96 -28.05 1.55 0.49
N PRO A 97 -29.28 1.15 0.86
CA PRO A 97 -29.65 0.80 2.25
C PRO A 97 -28.80 -0.30 2.89
N ARG A 98 -28.10 -1.11 2.08
CA ARG A 98 -27.17 -2.14 2.57
C ARG A 98 -25.81 -1.62 3.02
N ILE A 99 -25.32 -0.53 2.44
CA ILE A 99 -24.04 0.08 2.85
C ILE A 99 -24.25 1.27 3.80
N GLU A 100 -25.46 1.85 3.81
CA GLU A 100 -25.82 2.97 4.68
C GLU A 100 -25.52 2.76 6.18
N PRO A 101 -25.78 1.57 6.77
CA PRO A 101 -25.49 1.32 8.20
C PRO A 101 -23.99 1.25 8.52
N ILE A 102 -23.13 1.09 7.50
CA ILE A 102 -21.68 1.08 7.70
C ILE A 102 -21.21 2.53 7.83
N GLN A 103 -20.62 2.86 8.98
CA GLN A 103 -20.09 4.20 9.24
C GLN A 103 -18.94 4.52 8.27
N TYR A 104 -18.98 5.73 7.70
CA TYR A 104 -17.95 6.22 6.78
C TYR A 104 -16.98 7.18 7.48
N LEU A 105 -15.78 7.31 6.91
CA LEU A 105 -14.87 8.42 7.20
C LEU A 105 -15.17 9.56 6.24
N ASP A 106 -15.39 10.76 6.78
CA ASP A 106 -15.71 11.95 5.97
C ASP A 106 -14.44 12.62 5.45
N PHE A 107 -14.24 12.56 4.14
CA PHE A 107 -13.11 13.14 3.42
C PHE A 107 -13.48 14.37 2.58
N ARG A 108 -14.72 14.85 2.65
CA ARG A 108 -15.18 16.06 1.95
C ARG A 108 -14.38 17.30 2.36
N ASN A 109 -13.91 17.33 3.62
CA ASN A 109 -13.04 18.37 4.18
C ASN A 109 -11.88 17.72 4.96
N HIS A 110 -11.11 16.84 4.32
CA HIS A 110 -10.08 16.05 5.00
C HIS A 110 -8.87 16.89 5.45
N THR A 111 -8.32 16.52 6.60
CA THR A 111 -7.10 17.08 7.18
C THR A 111 -6.08 15.96 7.44
N ALA A 112 -4.90 16.30 7.96
CA ALA A 112 -3.91 15.30 8.39
C ALA A 112 -4.50 14.28 9.38
N SER A 113 -5.34 14.72 10.33
CA SER A 113 -5.97 13.80 11.28
C SER A 113 -6.99 12.86 10.64
N THR A 114 -7.64 13.28 9.53
CA THR A 114 -8.54 12.40 8.76
C THR A 114 -7.77 11.23 8.14
N TRP A 115 -6.58 11.51 7.59
CA TRP A 115 -5.68 10.49 7.07
C TRP A 115 -5.15 9.56 8.16
N GLU A 116 -4.77 10.10 9.32
CA GLU A 116 -4.35 9.30 10.47
C GLU A 116 -5.45 8.34 10.94
N MET A 117 -6.71 8.79 11.02
CA MET A 117 -7.84 7.94 11.37
C MET A 117 -8.03 6.79 10.38
N LEU A 118 -7.94 7.06 9.06
CA LEU A 118 -8.02 6.02 8.03
C LEU A 118 -6.89 5.00 8.19
N LEU A 119 -5.65 5.46 8.34
CA LEU A 119 -4.47 4.60 8.50
C LEU A 119 -4.57 3.73 9.76
N GLN A 120 -5.02 4.29 10.87
CA GLN A 120 -5.22 3.54 12.11
C GLN A 120 -6.33 2.49 11.97
N ARG A 121 -7.47 2.86 11.35
CA ARG A 121 -8.56 1.90 11.11
C ARG A 121 -8.11 0.74 10.24
N ILE A 122 -7.35 1.01 9.19
CA ILE A 122 -6.76 -0.01 8.32
C ILE A 122 -5.82 -0.92 9.11
N LYS A 123 -4.87 -0.35 9.87
CA LYS A 123 -3.92 -1.13 10.67
C LYS A 123 -4.62 -2.04 11.67
N ASN A 124 -5.71 -1.59 12.29
CA ASN A 124 -6.49 -2.41 13.21
C ASN A 124 -7.20 -3.55 12.48
N ALA A 125 -7.83 -3.26 11.33
CA ALA A 125 -8.51 -4.26 10.53
C ALA A 125 -7.56 -5.36 10.01
N LEU A 126 -6.32 -4.99 9.66
CA LEU A 126 -5.30 -5.95 9.23
C LEU A 126 -4.78 -6.83 10.37
N LYS A 127 -4.77 -6.32 11.61
CA LYS A 127 -4.44 -7.12 12.81
C LYS A 127 -5.57 -8.08 13.18
N GLU A 128 -6.81 -7.64 13.10
CA GLU A 128 -8.01 -8.43 13.41
C GLU A 128 -8.22 -9.59 12.43
N GLY A 129 -7.83 -9.43 11.16
CA GLY A 129 -7.84 -10.51 10.16
C GLY A 129 -6.72 -11.55 10.30
N GLY A 130 -5.86 -11.43 11.33
CA GLY A 130 -4.67 -12.25 11.56
C GLY A 130 -4.87 -13.48 12.45
N GLU A 131 -6.07 -13.78 12.94
CA GLU A 131 -6.33 -14.98 13.76
C GLU A 131 -7.24 -15.98 13.02
N ILE A 132 -6.61 -16.95 12.34
CA ILE A 132 -6.72 -18.42 12.53
C ILE A 132 -5.60 -19.05 11.66
N SER A 133 -4.46 -19.34 12.29
CA SER A 133 -3.65 -20.54 12.05
C SER A 133 -2.54 -20.61 13.08
N ASN A 134 -2.75 -21.41 14.13
CA ASN A 134 -1.70 -21.93 15.01
C ASN A 134 -0.90 -23.01 14.25
N ASP A 135 -0.18 -22.55 13.23
CA ASP A 135 0.96 -23.23 12.63
C ASP A 135 1.80 -22.13 11.98
N GLY A 136 2.44 -21.32 12.84
CA GLY A 136 3.49 -20.43 12.37
C GLY A 136 4.74 -21.24 12.12
N PRO A 137 5.27 -21.33 10.89
CA PRO A 137 6.67 -21.67 10.76
C PRO A 137 7.46 -20.49 11.33
N ALA A 138 8.26 -20.80 12.33
CA ALA A 138 9.44 -20.14 12.83
C ALA A 138 9.68 -18.67 12.43
N THR A 139 9.94 -17.85 13.45
CA THR A 139 11.02 -16.86 13.47
C THR A 139 12.08 -17.08 12.37
N GLU A 140 11.89 -16.50 11.19
CA GLU A 140 12.95 -16.42 10.18
C GLU A 140 13.68 -15.09 10.35
N THR A 141 14.67 -15.17 11.25
CA THR A 141 15.92 -14.41 11.27
C THR A 141 16.00 -13.20 10.32
N VAL A 142 15.70 -12.02 10.87
CA VAL A 142 16.36 -10.78 10.46
C VAL A 142 17.86 -11.07 10.44
N ALA A 143 18.52 -10.92 9.29
CA ALA A 143 19.99 -10.96 9.28
C ALA A 143 20.49 -10.00 10.38
N ASP A 144 21.31 -10.52 11.29
CA ASP A 144 21.79 -9.83 12.49
C ASP A 144 22.67 -8.65 12.05
N PHE A 145 22.02 -7.52 11.73
CA PHE A 145 22.67 -6.28 11.37
C PHE A 145 23.12 -5.62 12.67
N SER A 146 24.37 -5.17 12.72
CA SER A 146 24.82 -4.41 13.86
C SER A 146 23.99 -3.12 14.00
N ALA A 147 23.94 -2.54 15.19
CA ALA A 147 23.23 -1.27 15.41
C ALA A 147 23.73 -0.16 14.46
N ASP A 148 25.01 -0.20 14.08
CA ASP A 148 25.63 0.72 13.13
C ASP A 148 25.14 0.47 11.69
N ASP A 149 24.95 -0.79 11.30
CA ASP A 149 24.38 -1.15 10.01
C ASP A 149 22.93 -0.73 9.90
N GLN A 150 22.16 -0.95 10.96
CA GLN A 150 20.76 -0.58 11.00
C GLN A 150 20.58 0.95 10.90
N LYS A 151 21.46 1.73 11.54
CA LYS A 151 21.51 3.18 11.42
C LYS A 151 21.85 3.64 10.00
N SER A 152 22.80 2.98 9.36
CA SER A 152 23.21 3.26 7.98
C SER A 152 22.07 2.98 6.99
N ILE A 153 21.42 1.81 7.10
CA ILE A 153 20.25 1.41 6.30
C ILE A 153 19.11 2.42 6.45
N ASN A 154 18.75 2.77 7.70
CA ASN A 154 17.65 3.69 7.97
C ASN A 154 17.92 5.10 7.43
N SER A 155 19.17 5.57 7.49
CA SER A 155 19.55 6.89 6.97
C SER A 155 19.43 6.95 5.44
N ILE A 156 19.80 5.87 4.75
CA ILE A 156 19.64 5.72 3.31
C ILE A 156 18.17 5.72 2.92
N ILE A 157 17.34 4.93 3.59
CA ILE A 157 15.88 4.86 3.34
C ILE A 157 15.24 6.23 3.57
N ALA A 158 15.57 6.89 4.68
CA ALA A 158 15.04 8.21 4.99
C ALA A 158 15.41 9.25 3.93
N TYR A 159 16.66 9.24 3.46
CA TYR A 159 17.09 10.10 2.36
C TYR A 159 16.31 9.83 1.07
N MET A 160 16.20 8.56 0.68
CA MET A 160 15.49 8.12 -0.52
C MET A 160 14.03 8.57 -0.51
N ASN A 161 13.33 8.36 0.62
CA ASN A 161 11.95 8.79 0.80
C ASN A 161 11.79 10.32 0.75
N SER A 162 12.67 11.06 1.44
CA SER A 162 12.61 12.54 1.45
C SER A 162 12.83 13.20 0.09
N LYS A 163 13.49 12.48 -0.84
CA LYS A 163 13.82 12.96 -2.19
C LYS A 163 13.01 12.26 -3.30
N GLY A 164 12.14 11.32 -2.95
CA GLY A 164 11.37 10.54 -3.93
C GLY A 164 12.24 9.66 -4.83
N PHE A 165 13.39 9.20 -4.34
CA PHE A 165 14.30 8.35 -5.10
C PHE A 165 14.09 6.87 -4.74
N PHE A 166 13.91 6.03 -5.77
CA PHE A 166 13.83 4.57 -5.60
C PHE A 166 15.19 3.88 -5.77
N ALA A 167 16.21 4.60 -6.25
CA ALA A 167 17.58 4.13 -6.35
C ALA A 167 18.59 5.27 -6.14
N ILE A 168 19.75 4.95 -5.56
CA ILE A 168 20.88 5.87 -5.39
C ILE A 168 22.22 5.18 -5.69
N THR A 169 23.24 5.93 -6.11
CA THR A 169 24.58 5.38 -6.34
C THR A 169 25.25 4.99 -5.03
N TYR A 170 26.22 4.07 -5.07
CA TYR A 170 27.01 3.74 -3.88
C TYR A 170 27.76 4.96 -3.33
N GLU A 171 28.32 5.81 -4.19
CA GLU A 171 28.93 7.08 -3.78
C GLU A 171 27.96 7.94 -2.95
N ARG A 172 26.68 7.97 -3.35
CA ARG A 172 25.66 8.73 -2.62
C ARG A 172 25.31 8.05 -1.30
N ALA A 173 25.22 6.73 -1.26
CA ALA A 173 25.02 5.96 -0.03
C ALA A 173 26.15 6.20 0.99
N ILE A 174 27.41 6.17 0.52
CA ILE A 174 28.60 6.48 1.33
C ILE A 174 28.49 7.87 1.95
N GLN A 175 28.11 8.89 1.18
CA GLN A 175 27.92 10.25 1.70
C GLN A 175 26.81 10.33 2.75
N ILE A 176 25.69 9.62 2.55
CA ILE A 176 24.55 9.61 3.49
C ILE A 176 24.95 8.96 4.82
N THR A 177 25.80 7.93 4.79
CA THR A 177 26.27 7.22 5.98
C THR A 177 27.51 7.85 6.62
N GLY A 178 27.84 9.10 6.27
CA GLY A 178 28.95 9.85 6.89
C GLY A 178 30.34 9.55 6.33
N GLY A 179 30.44 8.88 5.17
CA GLY A 179 31.69 8.74 4.41
C GLY A 179 32.66 7.66 4.89
N THR A 180 32.34 6.91 5.94
CA THR A 180 33.22 5.89 6.54
C THR A 180 33.04 4.50 5.96
N LYS A 181 31.96 4.27 5.20
CA LYS A 181 31.64 2.99 4.55
C LYS A 181 32.19 2.98 3.12
N ASP A 182 32.54 1.81 2.61
CA ASP A 182 33.00 1.62 1.24
C ASP A 182 31.92 0.95 0.37
N GLN A 183 32.21 0.75 -0.92
CA GLN A 183 31.29 0.07 -1.83
C GLN A 183 31.02 -1.39 -1.40
N LYS A 184 32.05 -2.10 -0.94
CA LYS A 184 31.96 -3.52 -0.56
C LYS A 184 31.01 -3.73 0.62
N TYR A 185 30.96 -2.77 1.54
CA TYR A 185 29.98 -2.73 2.61
C TYR A 185 28.54 -2.75 2.06
N PHE A 186 28.21 -1.90 1.10
CA PHE A 186 26.85 -1.84 0.56
C PHE A 186 26.49 -3.06 -0.30
N GLU A 187 27.47 -3.64 -0.99
CA GLU A 187 27.28 -4.93 -1.67
C GLU A 187 26.94 -6.06 -0.67
N ASP A 188 27.56 -6.07 0.52
CA ASP A 188 27.22 -7.01 1.59
C ASP A 188 25.82 -6.73 2.16
N ILE A 189 25.46 -5.46 2.37
CA ILE A 189 24.11 -5.06 2.78
C ILE A 189 23.07 -5.55 1.78
N VAL A 190 23.28 -5.37 0.46
CA VAL A 190 22.34 -5.84 -0.58
C VAL A 190 22.17 -7.36 -0.54
N LYS A 191 23.25 -8.12 -0.32
CA LYS A 191 23.17 -9.59 -0.24
C LYS A 191 22.43 -10.09 1.00
N ARG A 192 22.51 -9.34 2.10
CA ARG A 192 21.97 -9.72 3.42
C ARG A 192 20.61 -9.09 3.72
N SER A 193 20.23 -8.02 3.01
CA SER A 193 19.01 -7.27 3.24
C SER A 193 17.97 -7.60 2.18
N PRO A 194 16.79 -8.11 2.56
CA PRO A 194 15.68 -8.32 1.62
C PRO A 194 15.04 -7.00 1.14
N ARG A 195 15.54 -5.84 1.61
CA ARG A 195 14.99 -4.51 1.32
C ARG A 195 15.73 -3.76 0.21
N PHE A 196 16.92 -4.22 -0.16
CA PHE A 196 17.74 -3.59 -1.19
C PHE A 196 18.08 -4.58 -2.30
N VAL A 197 18.08 -4.10 -3.54
CA VAL A 197 18.69 -4.78 -4.68
C VAL A 197 19.76 -3.92 -5.30
N GLU A 198 20.69 -4.58 -5.99
CA GLU A 198 21.69 -3.89 -6.78
C GLU A 198 21.01 -3.20 -7.97
N ALA A 199 21.35 -1.94 -8.20
CA ALA A 199 20.81 -1.12 -9.27
C ALA A 199 21.92 -0.58 -10.16
N LYS A 200 21.72 -0.62 -11.48
CA LYS A 200 22.61 0.02 -12.45
C LYS A 200 22.02 1.37 -12.86
N ILE A 201 22.66 2.45 -12.46
CA ILE A 201 22.16 3.81 -12.68
C ILE A 201 22.80 4.36 -13.96
N SER A 202 21.96 4.72 -14.93
CA SER A 202 22.40 5.19 -16.25
C SER A 202 23.38 6.37 -16.12
N GLY A 203 24.59 6.20 -16.66
CA GLY A 203 25.66 7.20 -16.63
C GLY A 203 26.33 7.45 -15.27
N LYS A 204 25.95 6.72 -14.20
CA LYS A 204 26.45 6.96 -12.82
C LYS A 204 26.93 5.71 -12.09
N GLY A 205 27.03 4.56 -12.77
CA GLY A 205 27.59 3.33 -12.20
C GLY A 205 26.61 2.50 -11.38
N GLN A 206 27.14 1.69 -10.45
CA GLN A 206 26.36 0.82 -9.58
C GLN A 206 25.80 1.56 -8.35
N GLY A 207 24.74 1.01 -7.79
CA GLY A 207 24.06 1.56 -6.64
C GLY A 207 23.08 0.57 -6.02
N LEU A 208 22.25 1.09 -5.13
CA LEU A 208 21.24 0.34 -4.41
C LEU A 208 19.85 0.91 -4.70
N ALA A 209 18.88 0.02 -4.89
CA ALA A 209 17.46 0.35 -5.06
C ALA A 209 16.63 -0.33 -3.99
N LEU A 210 15.54 0.34 -3.59
CA LEU A 210 14.56 -0.24 -2.68
C LEU A 210 13.70 -1.26 -3.43
N LEU A 211 13.50 -2.43 -2.81
CA LEU A 211 12.54 -3.44 -3.25
C LEU A 211 11.11 -3.09 -2.82
#